data_AF-A0A7C3HTH5-F1
#
_entry.id   AF-A0A7C3HTH5-F1
#
_cell.length_a   1.000
_cell.length_b   1.000
_cell.length_c   1.000
_cell.angle_alpha   90.00
_cell.angle_beta   90.00
_cell.angle_gamma   90.00
#
_symmetry.space_group_name_H-M   'P 1'
#
loop_
_entity.id
_entity.type
_entity.pdbx_description
1 polymer ?
#
loop_
_entity_poly.entity_id
_entity_poly.type
_entity_poly.pdbx_seq_one_letter_code
_entity_poly.pdbx_strand_id
1 'polypeptide(L)'
;MKKKILKLFILFIVLTGIDIPAFTQVSLETEYYEMLVRYWHYRNRLRYFVVNNENSNPDELGIANVSDIRNRMANWANGGNIHNIQFDQQLSSMGYYIGVLATEYYLLSYIGMTEDAQNTLNELYRALLSLKRLDLCESRWPYYEPPDEWDGYLIRTDVPVTFALTHADELNDGLDQSLTNVEQSIGIPLYVNKVIHAGLFPNGSLDEQGFYKQNEMSRDEISKLFVGLALVKRCITPVLQKEWDVYNLNKDIAKKIYLKIANSEFKIYNPKGMLINNNNDEGGALMWDLCYGFYNATKYICDNDASVIIILLVYYY
;
A
#
# COMPACT_ATOMS: atom_id res chain seq x y z
N MET A 1 -27.63 -34.82 -46.40
CA MET A 1 -28.50 -33.65 -46.09
C MET A 1 -27.80 -32.58 -45.23
N LYS A 2 -27.18 -32.93 -44.09
CA LYS A 2 -26.54 -31.98 -43.15
C LYS A 2 -25.52 -30.99 -43.77
N LYS A 3 -24.65 -31.44 -44.69
CA LYS A 3 -23.67 -30.57 -45.36
C LYS A 3 -24.29 -29.50 -46.29
N LYS A 4 -25.49 -29.74 -46.83
CA LYS A 4 -26.18 -28.76 -47.69
C LYS A 4 -26.86 -27.67 -46.85
N ILE A 5 -27.41 -28.04 -45.69
CA ILE A 5 -28.02 -27.10 -44.73
C ILE A 5 -26.97 -26.14 -44.17
N LEU A 6 -25.77 -26.63 -43.81
CA LEU A 6 -24.67 -25.79 -43.31
C LEU A 6 -24.21 -24.76 -44.35
N LYS A 7 -24.11 -25.15 -45.63
CA LYS A 7 -23.73 -24.23 -46.71
C LYS A 7 -24.81 -23.16 -46.95
N LEU A 8 -26.08 -23.53 -46.87
CA LEU A 8 -27.19 -22.56 -47.02
C LEU A 8 -27.22 -21.57 -45.85
N PHE A 9 -26.91 -22.03 -44.63
CA PHE A 9 -26.88 -21.19 -43.44
C PHE A 9 -25.73 -20.18 -43.48
N ILE A 10 -24.52 -20.60 -43.89
CA ILE A 10 -23.39 -19.69 -44.08
C ILE A 10 -23.69 -18.67 -45.18
N LEU A 11 -24.27 -19.12 -46.30
CA LEU A 11 -24.67 -18.22 -47.39
C LEU A 11 -25.75 -17.22 -46.94
N PHE A 12 -26.69 -17.65 -46.10
CA PHE A 12 -27.71 -16.78 -45.52
C PHE A 12 -27.09 -15.71 -44.60
N ILE A 13 -26.12 -16.07 -43.75
CA ILE A 13 -25.40 -15.10 -42.90
C ILE A 13 -24.65 -14.07 -43.76
N VAL A 14 -23.99 -14.51 -44.84
CA VAL A 14 -23.26 -13.63 -45.76
C VAL A 14 -24.21 -12.73 -46.57
N LEU A 15 -25.35 -13.25 -47.02
CA LEU A 15 -26.30 -12.52 -47.87
C LEU A 15 -27.25 -11.60 -47.10
N THR A 16 -27.54 -11.91 -45.83
CA THR A 16 -28.45 -11.08 -45.03
C THR A 16 -27.82 -9.78 -44.58
N GLY A 17 -26.51 -9.59 -44.81
CA GLY A 17 -25.82 -8.35 -44.40
C GLY A 17 -26.09 -8.07 -42.93
N ILE A 18 -26.21 -9.12 -42.10
CA ILE A 18 -26.18 -8.94 -40.66
C ILE A 18 -24.79 -8.38 -40.41
N ASP A 19 -24.72 -7.05 -40.32
CA ASP A 19 -23.66 -6.35 -39.65
C ASP A 19 -23.65 -6.97 -38.26
N ILE A 20 -22.89 -8.06 -38.10
CA ILE A 20 -22.40 -8.45 -36.80
C ILE A 20 -21.71 -7.18 -36.37
N PRO A 21 -22.24 -6.43 -35.38
CA PRO A 21 -21.56 -5.24 -34.93
C PRO A 21 -20.16 -5.74 -34.63
N ALA A 22 -19.19 -5.27 -35.42
CA ALA A 22 -17.81 -5.57 -35.17
C ALA A 22 -17.62 -4.98 -33.79
N PHE A 23 -17.74 -5.83 -32.75
CA PHE A 23 -17.35 -5.49 -31.41
C PHE A 23 -15.98 -4.90 -31.60
N THR A 24 -15.91 -3.58 -31.46
CA THR A 24 -14.76 -2.79 -31.86
C THR A 24 -13.62 -3.43 -31.13
N GLN A 25 -12.79 -4.19 -31.84
CA GLN A 25 -11.58 -4.75 -31.24
C GLN A 25 -10.74 -3.51 -31.00
N VAL A 26 -10.86 -2.97 -29.79
CA VAL A 26 -9.88 -2.02 -29.27
C VAL A 26 -8.57 -2.76 -29.48
N SER A 27 -7.73 -2.21 -30.35
CA SER A 27 -6.47 -2.86 -30.65
C SER A 27 -5.70 -2.98 -29.33
N LEU A 28 -5.00 -4.09 -29.12
CA LEU A 28 -4.15 -4.28 -27.94
C LEU A 28 -3.19 -3.09 -27.75
N GLU A 29 -2.79 -2.44 -28.84
CA GLU A 29 -1.95 -1.24 -28.84
C GLU A 29 -2.68 -0.02 -28.25
N THR A 30 -3.95 0.20 -28.61
CA THR A 30 -4.78 1.28 -28.03
C THR A 30 -4.98 1.06 -26.53
N GLU A 31 -5.32 -0.16 -26.11
CA GLU A 31 -5.50 -0.50 -24.69
C GLU A 31 -4.19 -0.31 -23.90
N TYR A 32 -3.07 -0.78 -24.45
CA TYR A 32 -1.75 -0.59 -23.84
C TYR A 32 -1.39 0.89 -23.66
N TYR A 33 -1.61 1.70 -24.71
CA TYR A 33 -1.35 3.13 -24.65
C TYR A 33 -2.21 3.83 -23.58
N GLU A 34 -3.50 3.49 -23.50
CA GLU A 34 -4.39 4.04 -22.47
C GLU A 34 -3.96 3.64 -21.05
N MET A 35 -3.53 2.39 -20.85
CA MET A 35 -2.98 1.92 -19.57
C MET A 35 -1.71 2.68 -19.19
N LEU A 36 -0.81 2.92 -20.14
CA LEU A 36 0.43 3.65 -19.91
C LEU A 36 0.17 5.12 -19.56
N VAL A 37 -0.74 5.78 -20.28
CA VAL A 37 -1.16 7.16 -19.96
C VAL A 37 -1.77 7.24 -18.56
N ARG A 38 -2.63 6.27 -18.21
CA ARG A 38 -3.24 6.18 -16.89
C ARG A 38 -2.21 5.94 -15.80
N TYR A 39 -1.23 5.08 -16.05
CA TYR A 39 -0.12 4.81 -15.13
C TYR A 39 0.62 6.10 -14.79
N TRP A 40 1.13 6.81 -15.80
CA TRP A 40 1.88 8.05 -15.61
C TRP A 40 1.04 9.17 -14.99
N HIS A 41 -0.26 9.23 -15.32
CA HIS A 41 -1.19 10.14 -14.65
C HIS A 41 -1.22 9.91 -13.13
N TYR A 42 -1.38 8.66 -12.68
CA TYR A 42 -1.41 8.36 -11.25
C TYR A 42 -0.03 8.45 -10.58
N ARG A 43 1.03 8.01 -11.27
CA ARG A 43 2.41 8.14 -10.79
C ARG A 43 2.78 9.59 -10.51
N ASN A 44 2.43 10.51 -11.42
CA ASN A 44 2.65 11.94 -11.24
C ASN A 44 1.82 12.53 -10.10
N ARG A 45 0.58 12.05 -9.91
CA ARG A 45 -0.27 12.50 -8.80
C ARG A 45 0.24 12.06 -7.43
N LEU A 46 1.04 11.00 -7.36
CA LEU A 46 1.57 10.49 -6.10
C LEU A 46 2.42 11.52 -5.37
N ARG A 47 3.04 12.48 -6.07
CA ARG A 47 3.81 13.59 -5.47
C ARG A 47 3.03 14.43 -4.45
N TYR A 48 1.70 14.42 -4.52
CA TYR A 48 0.84 15.11 -3.56
C TYR A 48 0.52 14.27 -2.31
N PHE A 49 0.99 13.04 -2.23
CA PHE A 49 0.69 12.09 -1.15
C PHE A 49 1.95 11.59 -0.44
N VAL A 50 3.12 11.79 -1.03
CA VAL A 50 4.41 11.35 -0.48
C VAL A 50 5.49 12.39 -0.77
N VAL A 51 6.33 12.67 0.21
CA VAL A 51 7.56 13.44 0.03
C VAL A 51 8.70 12.45 -0.10
N ASN A 52 9.25 12.30 -1.30
CA ASN A 52 10.32 11.32 -1.56
C ASN A 52 11.28 11.78 -2.68
N ASN A 53 11.69 13.05 -2.63
CA ASN A 53 12.57 13.64 -3.63
C ASN A 53 14.06 13.27 -3.38
N GLU A 54 14.93 13.60 -4.34
CA GLU A 54 16.37 13.31 -4.27
C GLU A 54 17.10 13.99 -3.11
N ASN A 55 16.57 15.13 -2.63
CA ASN A 55 17.15 15.92 -1.55
C ASN A 55 16.61 15.51 -0.17
N SER A 56 15.64 14.59 -0.12
CA SER A 56 15.01 14.17 1.12
C SER A 56 16.00 13.39 1.98
N ASN A 57 16.13 13.78 3.24
CA ASN A 57 16.92 13.00 4.20
C ASN A 57 16.15 11.71 4.56
N PRO A 58 16.69 10.51 4.25
CA PRO A 58 16.01 9.26 4.56
C PRO A 58 15.89 8.96 6.06
N ASP A 59 16.55 9.71 6.94
CA ASP A 59 16.38 9.58 8.39
C ASP A 59 15.30 10.52 8.95
N GLU A 60 14.79 11.45 8.13
CA GLU A 60 13.76 12.40 8.55
C GLU A 60 12.38 11.72 8.63
N LEU A 61 11.66 12.04 9.71
CA LEU A 61 10.32 11.52 9.98
C LEU A 61 9.36 11.91 8.84
N GLY A 62 8.58 10.93 8.38
CA GLY A 62 7.52 11.12 7.38
C GLY A 62 8.00 11.05 5.94
N ILE A 63 9.30 11.19 5.66
CA ILE A 63 9.86 11.02 4.32
C ILE A 63 9.55 9.61 3.79
N ALA A 64 9.10 9.53 2.55
CA ALA A 64 8.70 8.30 1.87
C ALA A 64 7.56 7.52 2.55
N ASN A 65 6.82 8.11 3.51
CA ASN A 65 5.54 7.57 3.95
C ASN A 65 4.43 8.09 3.05
N VAL A 66 3.57 7.19 2.59
CA VAL A 66 2.46 7.53 1.70
C VAL A 66 1.22 7.83 2.51
N SER A 67 0.64 9.01 2.32
CA SER A 67 -0.66 9.37 2.86
C SER A 67 -1.78 8.57 2.19
N ASP A 68 -2.74 8.13 2.99
CA ASP A 68 -3.91 7.40 2.49
C ASP A 68 -4.95 8.34 1.88
N ILE A 69 -5.10 9.53 2.47
CA ILE A 69 -6.16 10.47 2.11
C ILE A 69 -5.62 11.90 2.13
N ARG A 70 -5.83 12.59 1.02
CA ARG A 70 -5.62 14.03 0.92
C ARG A 70 -6.97 14.72 0.82
N ASN A 71 -7.11 15.85 1.52
CA ASN A 71 -8.30 16.68 1.53
C ASN A 71 -9.58 15.91 1.92
N ARG A 72 -9.54 15.12 3.01
CA ARG A 72 -10.72 14.37 3.48
C ARG A 72 -11.88 15.34 3.72
N MET A 73 -13.03 15.09 3.08
CA MET A 73 -14.22 15.94 3.18
C MET A 73 -14.70 16.08 4.63
N ALA A 74 -15.05 17.31 5.00
CA ALA A 74 -15.51 17.72 6.32
C ALA A 74 -16.71 16.93 6.87
N ASN A 75 -17.53 16.39 5.97
CA ASN A 75 -18.86 15.82 6.26
C ASN A 75 -18.80 14.50 7.04
N TRP A 76 -17.62 13.93 7.28
CA TRP A 76 -17.50 12.62 7.93
C TRP A 76 -17.54 12.62 9.46
N ALA A 77 -17.55 13.77 10.16
CA ALA A 77 -18.11 13.86 11.52
C ALA A 77 -18.07 15.26 12.16
N ASN A 78 -17.11 16.15 11.87
CA ASN A 78 -16.85 17.30 12.76
C ASN A 78 -16.23 18.52 12.05
N GLY A 79 -16.86 19.05 11.01
CA GLY A 79 -16.43 20.34 10.41
C GLY A 79 -14.98 20.34 9.89
N GLY A 80 -14.53 19.20 9.33
CA GLY A 80 -13.14 18.95 8.98
C GLY A 80 -12.53 20.02 8.06
N ASN A 81 -11.38 20.55 8.46
CA ASN A 81 -10.54 21.41 7.62
C ASN A 81 -10.15 20.64 6.36
N ILE A 82 -10.57 21.08 5.17
CA ILE A 82 -10.29 20.42 3.89
C ILE A 82 -8.81 20.48 3.49
N HIS A 83 -8.01 21.29 4.16
CA HIS A 83 -6.56 21.40 3.98
C HIS A 83 -5.79 20.38 4.81
N ASN A 84 -6.30 19.14 4.84
CA ASN A 84 -5.71 18.03 5.59
C ASN A 84 -5.05 16.98 4.69
N ILE A 85 -4.05 16.30 5.24
CA ILE A 85 -3.47 15.08 4.72
C ILE A 85 -3.45 14.04 5.84
N GLN A 86 -3.89 12.81 5.57
CA GLN A 86 -4.13 11.80 6.58
C GLN A 86 -3.20 10.60 6.42
N PHE A 87 -2.67 10.12 7.56
CA PHE A 87 -1.88 8.91 7.69
C PHE A 87 -2.56 8.02 8.73
N ASP A 88 -3.25 6.98 8.26
CA ASP A 88 -4.12 6.11 9.04
C ASP A 88 -3.78 4.65 8.78
N GLN A 89 -3.98 4.22 7.54
CA GLN A 89 -3.67 2.89 7.05
C GLN A 89 -2.39 2.89 6.22
N GLN A 90 -1.42 3.75 6.59
CA GLN A 90 -0.27 4.09 5.77
C GLN A 90 0.53 2.86 5.33
N LEU A 91 0.52 1.77 6.10
CA LEU A 91 1.23 0.54 5.76
C LEU A 91 0.58 -0.22 4.59
N SER A 92 -0.74 -0.07 4.40
CA SER A 92 -1.43 -0.49 3.17
C SER A 92 -0.86 0.24 1.95
N SER A 93 -0.87 1.57 2.01
CA SER A 93 -0.45 2.45 0.93
C SER A 93 1.04 2.26 0.63
N MET A 94 1.84 2.04 1.69
CA MET A 94 3.25 1.76 1.60
C MET A 94 3.55 0.45 0.89
N GLY A 95 2.81 -0.63 1.20
CA GLY A 95 2.94 -1.91 0.51
C GLY A 95 2.71 -1.81 -1.00
N TYR A 96 1.68 -1.09 -1.42
CA TYR A 96 1.46 -0.83 -2.85
C TYR A 96 2.54 0.05 -3.45
N TYR A 97 2.98 1.09 -2.76
CA TYR A 97 3.98 2.02 -3.24
C TYR A 97 5.33 1.35 -3.52
N ILE A 98 5.88 0.60 -2.55
CA ILE A 98 7.14 -0.13 -2.77
C ILE A 98 7.00 -1.19 -3.88
N GLY A 99 5.81 -1.79 -4.02
CA GLY A 99 5.52 -2.72 -5.10
C GLY A 99 5.56 -2.05 -6.48
N VAL A 100 4.90 -0.89 -6.62
CA VAL A 100 4.94 -0.08 -7.84
C VAL A 100 6.37 0.32 -8.18
N LEU A 101 7.12 0.89 -7.23
CA LEU A 101 8.50 1.31 -7.46
C LEU A 101 9.41 0.15 -7.88
N ALA A 102 9.27 -1.01 -7.23
CA ALA A 102 10.05 -2.20 -7.61
C ALA A 102 9.74 -2.66 -9.03
N THR A 103 8.46 -2.72 -9.41
CA THR A 103 8.06 -3.10 -10.77
C THR A 103 8.46 -2.06 -11.81
N GLU A 104 8.36 -0.77 -11.51
CA GLU A 104 8.79 0.35 -12.35
C GLU A 104 10.30 0.26 -12.60
N TYR A 105 11.11 0.10 -11.55
CA TYR A 105 12.56 -0.09 -11.66
C TYR A 105 12.91 -1.26 -12.58
N TYR A 106 12.26 -2.42 -12.38
CA TYR A 106 12.51 -3.61 -13.18
C TYR A 106 12.21 -3.37 -14.67
N LEU A 107 11.07 -2.75 -14.97
CA LEU A 107 10.66 -2.47 -16.35
C LEU A 107 11.58 -1.44 -17.01
N LEU A 108 11.88 -0.33 -16.33
CA LEU A 108 12.79 0.71 -16.83
C LEU A 108 14.20 0.16 -17.10
N SER A 109 14.70 -0.68 -16.18
CA SER A 109 15.99 -1.36 -16.35
C SER A 109 15.97 -2.30 -17.55
N TYR A 110 14.89 -3.07 -17.71
CA TYR A 110 14.73 -4.03 -18.81
C TYR A 110 14.75 -3.36 -20.19
N ILE A 111 14.15 -2.17 -20.32
CA ILE A 111 14.13 -1.40 -21.58
C ILE A 111 15.33 -0.45 -21.74
N GLY A 112 16.27 -0.45 -20.80
CA GLY A 112 17.50 0.34 -20.89
C GLY A 112 17.37 1.82 -20.50
N MET A 113 16.27 2.23 -19.85
CA MET A 113 16.09 3.58 -19.31
C MET A 113 16.84 3.73 -17.98
N THR A 114 18.17 3.76 -18.07
CA THR A 114 19.07 3.63 -16.91
C THR A 114 18.95 4.77 -15.88
N GLU A 115 18.80 6.02 -16.31
CA GLU A 115 18.65 7.17 -15.42
C GLU A 115 17.33 7.12 -14.63
N ASP A 116 16.21 6.92 -15.32
CA ASP A 116 14.89 6.80 -14.68
C ASP A 116 14.81 5.56 -13.77
N ALA A 117 15.43 4.45 -14.18
CA ALA A 117 15.56 3.27 -13.33
C ALA A 117 16.32 3.61 -12.05
N GLN A 118 17.46 4.29 -12.13
CA GLN A 118 18.24 4.67 -10.96
C GLN A 118 17.47 5.64 -10.05
N ASN A 119 16.73 6.60 -10.60
CA ASN A 119 15.89 7.51 -9.83
C ASN A 119 14.79 6.76 -9.07
N THR A 120 14.11 5.83 -9.74
CA THR A 120 13.09 4.95 -9.15
C THR A 120 13.70 4.06 -8.06
N LEU A 121 14.90 3.55 -8.30
CA LEU A 121 15.64 2.72 -7.36
C LEU A 121 15.97 3.52 -6.07
N ASN A 122 16.45 4.76 -6.22
CA ASN A 122 16.71 5.64 -5.08
C ASN A 122 15.43 5.97 -4.30
N GLU A 123 14.31 6.18 -5.00
CA GLU A 123 13.00 6.39 -4.38
C GLU A 123 12.54 5.16 -3.58
N LEU A 124 12.72 3.95 -4.14
CA LEU A 124 12.43 2.69 -3.46
C LEU A 124 13.31 2.50 -2.22
N TYR A 125 14.60 2.82 -2.31
CA TYR A 125 15.52 2.71 -1.18
C TYR A 125 15.04 3.55 0.02
N ARG A 126 14.69 4.83 -0.23
CA ARG A 126 14.15 5.72 0.81
C ARG A 126 12.83 5.21 1.39
N ALA A 127 11.98 4.61 0.57
CA ALA A 127 10.74 3.96 1.01
C ALA A 127 11.01 2.72 1.89
N LEU A 128 12.00 1.90 1.57
CA LEU A 128 12.37 0.77 2.41
C LEU A 128 12.98 1.22 3.75
N LEU A 129 13.71 2.35 3.75
CA LEU A 129 14.20 2.95 4.99
C LEU A 129 13.07 3.51 5.86
N SER A 130 12.00 4.08 5.30
CA SER A 130 10.85 4.53 6.11
C SER A 130 10.11 3.36 6.76
N LEU A 131 10.01 2.20 6.09
CA LEU A 131 9.53 0.97 6.74
C LEU A 131 10.40 0.57 7.92
N LYS A 132 11.72 0.65 7.79
CA LYS A 132 12.64 0.39 8.91
C LYS A 132 12.46 1.40 10.05
N ARG A 133 12.13 2.67 9.78
CA ARG A 133 11.82 3.64 10.83
C ARG A 133 10.53 3.29 11.56
N LEU A 134 9.51 2.81 10.86
CA LEU A 134 8.25 2.34 11.46
C LEU A 134 8.45 1.13 12.38
N ASP A 135 9.51 0.36 12.19
CA ASP A 135 9.90 -0.73 13.10
C ASP A 135 10.40 -0.24 14.46
N LEU A 136 10.98 0.98 14.50
CA LEU A 136 11.74 1.55 15.62
C LEU A 136 11.00 2.73 16.28
N CYS A 137 9.72 2.90 15.98
CA CYS A 137 9.03 4.14 16.27
C CYS A 137 8.65 4.31 17.74
N GLU A 138 8.64 3.26 18.57
CA GLU A 138 8.42 3.41 20.02
C GLU A 138 9.56 4.13 20.72
N SER A 139 10.79 3.84 20.29
CA SER A 139 12.01 4.45 20.82
C SER A 139 12.15 5.94 20.48
N ARG A 140 11.18 6.52 19.76
CA ARG A 140 11.21 7.89 19.21
C ARG A 140 9.88 8.61 19.40
N TRP A 141 9.88 9.92 19.13
CA TRP A 141 8.67 10.74 19.07
C TRP A 141 7.65 10.12 18.09
N PRO A 142 6.33 10.13 18.39
CA PRO A 142 5.70 10.73 19.58
C PRO A 142 5.64 9.82 20.81
N TYR A 143 6.19 8.59 20.74
CA TYR A 143 5.99 7.55 21.74
C TYR A 143 6.97 7.69 22.92
N TYR A 144 8.30 7.61 22.69
CA TYR A 144 9.33 7.68 23.74
C TYR A 144 9.08 6.77 24.97
N GLU A 145 8.50 5.59 24.77
CA GLU A 145 8.02 4.72 25.85
C GLU A 145 8.87 3.45 25.94
N PRO A 146 9.93 3.41 26.78
CA PRO A 146 10.53 2.15 27.14
C PRO A 146 9.62 1.38 28.13
N PRO A 147 9.48 0.06 28.00
CA PRO A 147 10.12 -0.82 27.02
C PRO A 147 9.47 -0.77 25.63
N ASP A 148 10.29 -0.89 24.57
CA ASP A 148 9.84 -1.00 23.18
C ASP A 148 9.12 -2.35 22.92
N GLU A 149 7.89 -2.49 23.45
CA GLU A 149 7.06 -3.70 23.36
C GLU A 149 6.30 -3.84 22.02
N TRP A 150 5.99 -2.72 21.36
CA TRP A 150 5.23 -2.60 20.12
C TRP A 150 6.09 -2.45 18.84
N ASP A 151 7.40 -2.28 18.96
CA ASP A 151 8.41 -2.33 17.90
C ASP A 151 8.28 -3.67 17.19
N GLY A 152 8.36 -3.67 15.87
CA GLY A 152 7.95 -4.82 15.05
C GLY A 152 6.87 -4.54 14.01
N TYR A 153 6.90 -3.36 13.41
CA TYR A 153 6.06 -2.97 12.26
C TYR A 153 4.57 -2.89 12.55
N LEU A 154 4.13 -2.76 13.80
CA LEU A 154 2.71 -2.65 14.13
C LEU A 154 2.24 -1.23 14.38
N ILE A 155 3.12 -0.25 14.49
CA ILE A 155 2.70 1.13 14.71
C ILE A 155 2.55 1.88 13.39
N ARG A 156 1.43 2.60 13.28
CA ARG A 156 0.99 3.27 12.03
C ARG A 156 1.49 4.70 11.85
N THR A 157 2.46 5.21 12.62
CA THR A 157 2.90 6.60 12.39
C THR A 157 4.39 6.83 12.59
N ASP A 158 4.97 7.43 11.56
CA ASP A 158 6.32 8.02 11.51
C ASP A 158 6.20 9.46 10.99
N VAL A 159 5.01 10.04 10.96
CA VAL A 159 4.77 11.34 10.32
C VAL A 159 4.43 12.38 11.39
N PRO A 160 5.20 13.47 11.53
CA PRO A 160 4.90 14.48 12.53
C PRO A 160 3.70 15.35 12.15
N VAL A 161 3.00 15.90 13.15
CA VAL A 161 1.87 16.80 12.92
C VAL A 161 2.26 18.08 12.16
N THR A 162 3.53 18.46 12.26
CA THR A 162 4.14 19.59 11.54
C THR A 162 4.59 19.25 10.13
N PHE A 163 4.53 17.98 9.70
CA PHE A 163 5.08 17.53 8.41
C PHE A 163 4.52 18.31 7.21
N ALA A 164 3.20 18.56 7.18
CA ALA A 164 2.56 19.34 6.12
C ALA A 164 2.96 20.83 6.10
N LEU A 165 3.53 21.35 7.20
CA LEU A 165 4.08 22.70 7.26
C LEU A 165 5.56 22.71 6.87
N THR A 166 6.32 21.70 7.31
CA THR A 166 7.75 21.55 6.99
C THR A 166 8.00 21.25 5.52
N HIS A 167 7.14 20.43 4.91
CA HIS A 167 7.22 20.01 3.49
C HIS A 167 6.10 20.62 2.66
N ALA A 168 5.75 21.88 2.95
CA ALA A 168 4.64 22.56 2.31
C ALA A 168 4.90 22.76 0.80
N ASP A 169 6.14 23.04 0.41
CA ASP A 169 6.51 23.29 -0.99
C ASP A 169 6.38 22.01 -1.82
N GLU A 170 6.82 20.88 -1.29
CA GLU A 170 6.74 19.57 -1.94
C GLU A 170 5.30 19.08 -2.05
N LEU A 171 4.55 19.14 -0.94
CA LEU A 171 3.18 18.62 -0.89
C LEU A 171 2.19 19.50 -1.64
N ASN A 172 2.52 20.77 -1.91
CA ASN A 172 1.62 21.74 -2.54
C ASN A 172 2.14 22.33 -3.85
N ASP A 173 3.13 21.70 -4.49
CA ASP A 173 3.67 22.15 -5.78
C ASP A 173 2.56 22.39 -6.82
N GLY A 174 2.40 23.64 -7.24
CA GLY A 174 1.41 24.07 -8.22
C GLY A 174 -0.05 24.06 -7.73
N LEU A 175 -0.30 23.95 -6.42
CA LEU A 175 -1.66 23.99 -5.86
C LEU A 175 -2.02 25.38 -5.34
N ASP A 176 -3.25 25.81 -5.62
CA ASP A 176 -3.78 27.11 -5.19
C ASP A 176 -4.32 27.04 -3.76
N GLN A 177 -3.71 27.81 -2.86
CA GLN A 177 -4.11 27.91 -1.46
C GLN A 177 -5.48 28.60 -1.27
N SER A 178 -5.92 29.41 -2.24
CA SER A 178 -7.20 30.13 -2.16
C SER A 178 -8.41 29.25 -2.41
N LEU A 179 -8.22 28.03 -2.90
CA LEU A 179 -9.30 27.08 -3.15
C LEU A 179 -9.80 26.46 -1.84
N THR A 180 -10.95 26.94 -1.36
CA THR A 180 -11.56 26.50 -0.10
C THR A 180 -12.80 25.61 -0.26
N ASN A 181 -13.17 25.20 -1.49
CA ASN A 181 -14.40 24.45 -1.74
C ASN A 181 -14.14 23.10 -2.45
N VAL A 182 -14.59 22.01 -1.82
CA VAL A 182 -14.36 20.62 -2.30
C VAL A 182 -15.35 20.20 -3.38
N GLU A 183 -16.53 20.81 -3.45
CA GLU A 183 -17.55 20.42 -4.43
C GLU A 183 -17.11 20.65 -5.88
N GLN A 184 -16.13 21.53 -6.08
CA GLN A 184 -15.57 21.84 -7.40
C GLN A 184 -14.34 20.97 -7.78
N SER A 185 -13.86 20.12 -6.87
CA SER A 185 -12.52 19.52 -6.97
C SER A 185 -12.49 17.99 -6.84
N ILE A 186 -13.57 17.28 -7.17
CA ILE A 186 -13.58 15.81 -7.12
C ILE A 186 -12.44 15.26 -8.01
N GLY A 187 -11.48 14.58 -7.39
CA GLY A 187 -10.32 14.03 -8.09
C GLY A 187 -9.19 15.05 -8.36
N ILE A 188 -9.30 16.29 -7.89
CA ILE A 188 -8.25 17.32 -7.98
C ILE A 188 -7.63 17.53 -6.60
N PRO A 189 -6.29 17.37 -6.44
CA PRO A 189 -5.61 17.68 -5.18
C PRO A 189 -5.78 19.15 -4.80
N LEU A 190 -6.10 19.45 -3.54
CA LEU A 190 -6.13 20.81 -3.00
C LEU A 190 -4.97 21.03 -2.05
N TYR A 191 -4.68 22.29 -1.74
CA TYR A 191 -3.67 22.68 -0.76
C TYR A 191 -3.88 22.01 0.60
N VAL A 192 -2.80 21.57 1.26
CA VAL A 192 -2.80 20.99 2.61
C VAL A 192 -1.80 21.71 3.51
N ASN A 193 -2.17 21.90 4.78
CA ASN A 193 -1.31 22.49 5.80
C ASN A 193 -1.43 21.79 7.16
N LYS A 194 -2.11 20.64 7.21
CA LYS A 194 -2.39 19.92 8.44
C LYS A 194 -2.28 18.42 8.22
N VAL A 195 -1.50 17.76 9.05
CA VAL A 195 -1.53 16.29 9.17
C VAL A 195 -2.65 15.85 10.11
N ILE A 196 -3.34 14.78 9.75
CA ILE A 196 -4.32 14.09 10.60
C ILE A 196 -3.89 12.63 10.75
N HIS A 197 -3.90 12.12 11.98
CA HIS A 197 -3.75 10.69 12.26
C HIS A 197 -5.09 10.13 12.73
N ALA A 198 -5.48 8.97 12.21
CA ALA A 198 -6.75 8.34 12.60
C ALA A 198 -6.72 7.65 13.98
N GLY A 199 -5.57 7.63 14.66
CA GLY A 199 -5.49 7.25 16.07
C GLY A 199 -5.86 8.38 17.02
N LEU A 200 -5.88 9.64 16.56
CA LEU A 200 -6.15 10.82 17.39
C LEU A 200 -7.64 11.20 17.43
N PHE A 201 -8.54 10.22 17.31
CA PHE A 201 -9.95 10.50 17.55
C PHE A 201 -10.15 10.72 19.04
N PRO A 202 -10.69 11.87 19.48
CA PRO A 202 -10.86 12.22 20.90
C PRO A 202 -11.80 11.29 21.70
N ASN A 203 -12.34 10.24 21.07
CA ASN A 203 -13.25 9.27 21.68
C ASN A 203 -12.63 7.88 21.85
N GLY A 204 -11.38 7.65 21.43
CA GLY A 204 -10.63 6.48 21.89
C GLY A 204 -10.38 6.65 23.38
N SER A 205 -10.71 5.66 24.20
CA SER A 205 -10.29 5.69 25.61
C SER A 205 -8.77 5.69 25.62
N LEU A 206 -8.20 6.82 26.04
CA LEU A 206 -6.84 6.83 26.51
C LEU A 206 -6.77 5.76 27.61
N ASP A 207 -5.74 4.93 27.61
CA ASP A 207 -5.46 4.09 28.76
C ASP A 207 -5.14 4.95 29.99
N GLU A 208 -4.91 4.30 31.12
CA GLU A 208 -4.63 4.95 32.40
C GLU A 208 -3.40 5.90 32.35
N GLN A 209 -2.61 5.84 31.28
CA GLN A 209 -1.38 6.62 31.07
C GLN A 209 -1.55 7.72 30.02
N GLY A 210 -2.72 7.84 29.38
CA GLY A 210 -2.97 8.89 28.39
C GLY A 210 -2.66 8.48 26.95
N PHE A 211 -2.49 7.18 26.67
CA PHE A 211 -2.17 6.67 25.35
C PHE A 211 -3.34 5.98 24.68
N TYR A 212 -3.44 6.10 23.35
CA TYR A 212 -4.40 5.32 22.58
C TYR A 212 -3.91 3.88 22.50
N LYS A 213 -4.57 3.00 23.23
CA LYS A 213 -4.29 1.56 23.37
C LYS A 213 -4.26 0.74 22.04
N GLN A 214 -4.45 1.36 20.86
CA GLN A 214 -4.74 0.66 19.60
C GLN A 214 -4.29 1.40 18.32
N ASN A 215 -3.04 1.87 18.22
CA ASN A 215 -2.48 2.25 16.90
C ASN A 215 -1.77 1.08 16.21
N GLU A 216 -2.23 -0.14 16.50
CA GLU A 216 -1.74 -1.38 15.89
C GLU A 216 -2.20 -1.47 14.43
N MET A 217 -1.31 -1.98 13.57
CA MET A 217 -1.59 -2.26 12.17
C MET A 217 -2.72 -3.28 12.07
N SER A 218 -3.71 -3.02 11.22
CA SER A 218 -4.75 -4.00 10.91
C SER A 218 -4.22 -5.08 9.96
N ARG A 219 -4.88 -6.24 9.99
CA ARG A 219 -4.47 -7.42 9.23
C ARG A 219 -4.46 -7.20 7.71
N ASP A 220 -5.39 -6.40 7.21
CA ASP A 220 -5.46 -6.10 5.78
C ASP A 220 -4.26 -5.24 5.33
N GLU A 221 -3.72 -4.38 6.19
CA GLU A 221 -2.49 -3.62 5.91
C GLU A 221 -1.28 -4.55 5.79
N ILE A 222 -1.16 -5.56 6.68
CA ILE A 222 -0.08 -6.55 6.65
C ILE A 222 -0.01 -7.25 5.29
N SER A 223 -1.16 -7.69 4.76
CA SER A 223 -1.19 -8.40 3.48
C SER A 223 -0.70 -7.56 2.31
N LYS A 224 -1.07 -6.28 2.26
CA LYS A 224 -0.66 -5.33 1.23
C LYS A 224 0.83 -5.03 1.33
N LEU A 225 1.35 -4.87 2.55
CA LEU A 225 2.78 -4.74 2.80
C LEU A 225 3.55 -5.94 2.24
N PHE A 226 3.09 -7.17 2.51
CA PHE A 226 3.79 -8.38 2.09
C PHE A 226 3.77 -8.58 0.58
N VAL A 227 2.68 -8.20 -0.09
CA VAL A 227 2.64 -8.15 -1.56
C VAL A 227 3.74 -7.21 -2.08
N GLY A 228 3.86 -6.01 -1.50
CA GLY A 228 4.93 -5.06 -1.83
C GLY A 228 6.32 -5.66 -1.65
N LEU A 229 6.61 -6.24 -0.49
CA LEU A 229 7.93 -6.83 -0.18
C LEU A 229 8.25 -8.03 -1.09
N ALA A 230 7.25 -8.83 -1.47
CA ALA A 230 7.43 -9.92 -2.42
C ALA A 230 7.79 -9.39 -3.82
N LEU A 231 7.16 -8.31 -4.28
CA LEU A 231 7.50 -7.64 -5.54
C LEU A 231 8.91 -7.04 -5.49
N VAL A 232 9.29 -6.40 -4.39
CA VAL A 232 10.67 -5.92 -4.17
C VAL A 232 11.67 -7.07 -4.32
N LYS A 233 11.43 -8.21 -3.67
CA LYS A 233 12.30 -9.39 -3.82
C LYS A 233 12.33 -9.93 -5.26
N ARG A 234 11.21 -9.88 -5.98
CA ARG A 234 11.13 -10.39 -7.36
C ARG A 234 11.85 -9.50 -8.35
N CYS A 235 11.76 -8.19 -8.17
CA CYS A 235 12.16 -7.19 -9.16
C CYS A 235 13.56 -6.61 -8.92
N ILE A 236 14.06 -6.61 -7.68
CA ILE A 236 15.39 -6.11 -7.34
C ILE A 236 16.44 -7.22 -7.49
N THR A 237 17.60 -6.89 -8.06
CA THR A 237 18.66 -7.88 -8.29
C THR A 237 19.24 -8.41 -6.97
N PRO A 238 19.77 -9.64 -6.92
CA PRO A 238 20.37 -10.19 -5.70
C PRO A 238 21.52 -9.35 -5.14
N VAL A 239 22.26 -8.64 -6.00
CA VAL A 239 23.35 -7.73 -5.60
C VAL A 239 22.78 -6.57 -4.78
N LEU A 240 21.78 -5.88 -5.31
CA LEU A 240 21.13 -4.76 -4.63
C LEU A 240 20.39 -5.21 -3.36
N GLN A 241 19.77 -6.39 -3.38
CA GLN A 241 19.14 -6.96 -2.17
C GLN A 241 20.14 -7.15 -1.04
N LYS A 242 21.37 -7.54 -1.35
CA LYS A 242 22.45 -7.70 -0.37
C LYS A 242 23.00 -6.35 0.09
N GLU A 243 23.22 -5.42 -0.82
CA GLU A 243 23.78 -4.09 -0.50
C GLU A 243 22.89 -3.29 0.45
N TRP A 244 21.57 -3.37 0.24
CA TRP A 244 20.60 -2.63 1.04
C TRP A 244 20.07 -3.38 2.25
N ASP A 245 20.58 -4.59 2.48
CA ASP A 245 20.10 -5.47 3.52
C ASP A 245 18.58 -5.78 3.42
N VAL A 246 18.00 -5.63 2.23
CA VAL A 246 16.55 -5.82 1.99
C VAL A 246 16.12 -7.24 2.31
N TYR A 247 17.01 -8.20 2.07
CA TYR A 247 16.74 -9.59 2.44
C TYR A 247 16.52 -9.73 3.95
N ASN A 248 17.42 -9.19 4.78
CA ASN A 248 17.27 -9.28 6.23
C ASN A 248 16.13 -8.40 6.73
N LEU A 249 15.94 -7.20 6.16
CA LEU A 249 14.79 -6.35 6.46
C LEU A 249 13.47 -7.09 6.21
N ASN A 250 13.28 -7.69 5.03
CA ASN A 250 12.07 -8.42 4.71
C ASN A 250 11.87 -9.65 5.61
N LYS A 251 12.96 -10.38 5.91
CA LYS A 251 12.93 -11.53 6.81
C LYS A 251 12.58 -11.13 8.23
N ASP A 252 13.15 -10.03 8.72
CA ASP A 252 12.92 -9.51 10.06
C ASP A 252 11.49 -8.97 10.20
N ILE A 253 10.97 -8.23 9.20
CA ILE A 253 9.55 -7.84 9.12
C ILE A 253 8.66 -9.07 9.26
N ALA A 254 8.87 -10.05 8.37
CA ALA A 254 8.03 -11.25 8.32
C ALA A 254 8.09 -12.03 9.63
N LYS A 255 9.29 -12.17 10.21
CA LYS A 255 9.51 -12.87 11.48
C LYS A 255 8.90 -12.14 12.67
N LYS A 256 9.04 -10.82 12.77
CA LYS A 256 8.47 -10.03 13.88
C LYS A 256 6.94 -10.06 13.84
N ILE A 257 6.34 -9.80 12.69
CA ILE A 257 4.88 -9.88 12.51
C ILE A 257 4.39 -11.30 12.83
N TYR A 258 5.10 -12.33 12.38
CA TYR A 258 4.78 -13.71 12.73
C TYR A 258 4.83 -13.95 14.25
N LEU A 259 5.92 -13.59 14.93
CA LEU A 259 6.06 -13.80 16.37
C LEU A 259 4.95 -13.07 17.14
N LYS A 260 4.55 -11.87 16.69
CA LYS A 260 3.42 -11.16 17.28
C LYS A 260 2.10 -11.87 17.02
N ILE A 261 1.81 -12.33 15.80
CA ILE A 261 0.59 -13.11 15.51
C ILE A 261 0.56 -14.43 16.29
N ALA A 262 1.70 -15.12 16.44
CA ALA A 262 1.80 -16.41 17.11
C ALA A 262 1.74 -16.31 18.63
N ASN A 263 2.25 -15.22 19.22
CA ASN A 263 2.28 -15.02 20.67
C ASN A 263 1.14 -14.16 21.21
N SER A 264 0.45 -13.38 20.38
CA SER A 264 -0.70 -12.57 20.80
C SER A 264 -1.99 -13.37 20.75
N GLU A 265 -2.95 -13.02 21.60
CA GLU A 265 -4.37 -13.31 21.39
C GLU A 265 -4.90 -12.50 20.18
N PHE A 266 -4.26 -12.56 19.01
CA PHE A 266 -4.66 -11.74 17.86
C PHE A 266 -6.08 -12.13 17.43
N LYS A 267 -7.05 -11.33 17.87
CA LYS A 267 -8.49 -11.50 17.66
C LYS A 267 -8.86 -10.97 16.27
N ILE A 268 -9.52 -11.80 15.46
CA ILE A 268 -9.86 -11.48 14.07
C ILE A 268 -11.25 -10.84 14.10
N TYR A 269 -11.46 -9.70 13.45
CA TYR A 269 -12.78 -9.07 13.40
C TYR A 269 -13.25 -8.95 11.94
N ASN A 270 -14.53 -9.21 11.66
CA ASN A 270 -15.11 -9.03 10.33
C ASN A 270 -15.37 -7.53 10.03
N PRO A 271 -15.77 -7.15 8.80
CA PRO A 271 -16.03 -5.73 8.45
C PRO A 271 -17.12 -5.03 9.29
N LYS A 272 -17.89 -5.78 10.09
CA LYS A 272 -18.87 -5.25 11.04
C LYS A 272 -18.29 -5.08 12.46
N GLY A 273 -16.99 -5.28 12.65
CA GLY A 273 -16.31 -5.20 13.93
C GLY A 273 -16.60 -6.38 14.87
N MET A 274 -17.16 -7.50 14.38
CA MET A 274 -17.46 -8.68 15.21
C MET A 274 -16.30 -9.67 15.20
N LEU A 275 -15.96 -10.21 16.37
CA LEU A 275 -14.92 -11.22 16.51
C LEU A 275 -15.27 -12.47 15.67
N ILE A 276 -14.45 -12.78 14.68
CA ILE A 276 -14.50 -14.04 13.93
C ILE A 276 -13.91 -15.11 14.83
N ASN A 277 -14.79 -15.86 15.49
CA ASN A 277 -14.40 -17.12 16.10
C ASN A 277 -14.08 -18.11 14.99
N ASN A 278 -12.90 -18.73 15.03
CA ASN A 278 -12.40 -19.69 14.03
C ASN A 278 -13.31 -20.90 13.78
N ASN A 279 -14.44 -21.01 14.48
CA ASN A 279 -15.21 -22.24 14.52
C ASN A 279 -16.43 -22.27 13.60
N ASN A 280 -17.05 -21.16 13.13
CA ASN A 280 -18.36 -21.32 12.46
C ASN A 280 -18.86 -20.30 11.41
N ASP A 281 -18.23 -19.16 11.13
CA ASP A 281 -18.90 -18.13 10.29
C ASP A 281 -18.22 -17.83 8.94
N GLU A 282 -19.08 -17.53 7.96
CA GLU A 282 -18.91 -17.33 6.50
C GLU A 282 -17.79 -16.37 6.04
N GLY A 283 -17.01 -15.80 6.96
CA GLY A 283 -15.78 -15.03 6.67
C GLY A 283 -14.54 -15.88 6.39
N GLY A 284 -14.63 -17.22 6.54
CA GLY A 284 -13.51 -18.14 6.38
C GLY A 284 -12.83 -18.12 5.01
N ALA A 285 -13.57 -17.95 3.91
CA ALA A 285 -12.99 -17.98 2.56
C ALA A 285 -12.04 -16.80 2.28
N LEU A 286 -12.45 -15.57 2.64
CA LEU A 286 -11.60 -14.38 2.54
C LEU A 286 -10.35 -14.49 3.44
N MET A 287 -10.50 -15.14 4.59
CA MET A 287 -9.42 -15.36 5.53
C MET A 287 -8.41 -16.41 5.05
N TRP A 288 -8.88 -17.48 4.40
CA TRP A 288 -8.04 -18.50 3.78
C TRP A 288 -7.24 -17.94 2.61
N ASP A 289 -7.85 -17.11 1.75
CA ASP A 289 -7.14 -16.48 0.63
C ASP A 289 -6.07 -15.50 1.12
N LEU A 290 -6.37 -14.73 2.18
CA LEU A 290 -5.40 -13.85 2.84
C LEU A 290 -4.26 -14.65 3.49
N CYS A 291 -4.57 -15.73 4.23
CA CYS A 291 -3.55 -16.56 4.88
C CYS A 291 -2.72 -17.36 3.88
N TYR A 292 -3.32 -17.84 2.78
CA TYR A 292 -2.63 -18.56 1.71
C TYR A 292 -1.76 -17.61 0.87
N GLY A 293 -2.27 -16.44 0.51
CA GLY A 293 -1.49 -15.39 -0.12
C GLY A 293 -0.32 -14.96 0.76
N PHE A 294 -0.56 -14.77 2.05
CA PHE A 294 0.45 -14.44 3.06
C PHE A 294 1.50 -15.54 3.21
N TYR A 295 1.09 -16.80 3.25
CA TYR A 295 1.97 -17.97 3.31
C TYR A 295 2.88 -18.04 2.08
N ASN A 296 2.32 -17.89 0.87
CA ASN A 296 3.11 -17.95 -0.36
C ASN A 296 4.03 -16.74 -0.51
N ALA A 297 3.56 -15.54 -0.15
CA ALA A 297 4.40 -14.34 -0.11
C ALA A 297 5.55 -14.52 0.87
N THR A 298 5.27 -14.96 2.10
CA THR A 298 6.30 -15.19 3.14
C THR A 298 7.29 -16.27 2.72
N LYS A 299 6.82 -17.39 2.18
CA LYS A 299 7.66 -18.48 1.66
C LYS A 299 8.57 -18.01 0.54
N TYR A 300 8.02 -17.21 -0.39
CA TYR A 300 8.78 -16.60 -1.47
C TYR A 300 9.81 -15.61 -0.93
N ILE A 301 9.41 -14.74 0.01
CA ILE A 301 10.26 -13.75 0.67
C ILE A 301 11.41 -14.43 1.44
N CYS A 302 11.16 -15.55 2.11
CA CYS A 302 12.11 -16.22 3.00
C CYS A 302 12.88 -17.40 2.36
N ASP A 303 12.86 -17.56 1.02
CA ASP A 303 13.58 -18.64 0.30
C ASP A 303 13.29 -20.06 0.81
N ASN A 304 12.03 -20.34 1.14
CA ASN A 304 11.62 -21.63 1.73
C ASN A 304 12.27 -21.96 3.09
N ASP A 305 12.74 -20.99 3.88
CA ASP A 305 13.13 -21.23 5.27
C ASP A 305 11.92 -21.75 6.05
N ALA A 306 11.80 -23.07 6.11
CA ALA A 306 10.60 -23.79 6.55
C ALA A 306 10.28 -23.55 8.03
N SER A 307 11.24 -23.03 8.79
CA SER A 307 11.09 -22.71 10.21
C SER A 307 10.04 -21.61 10.47
N VAL A 308 9.90 -20.65 9.55
CA VAL A 308 8.86 -19.60 9.58
C VAL A 308 7.52 -20.13 9.05
N ILE A 309 7.55 -21.22 8.29
CA ILE A 309 6.49 -21.70 7.39
C ILE A 309 5.67 -22.83 8.03
N ILE A 310 6.29 -23.71 8.84
CA ILE A 310 5.65 -24.91 9.38
C ILE A 310 4.56 -24.59 10.42
N ILE A 311 4.57 -23.42 11.06
CA ILE A 311 3.67 -23.14 12.18
C ILE A 311 2.38 -22.42 11.75
N LEU A 312 2.36 -21.74 10.59
CA LEU A 312 1.12 -21.16 10.02
C LEU A 312 0.07 -22.23 9.67
N LEU A 313 0.49 -23.47 9.39
CA LEU A 313 -0.40 -24.59 9.11
C LEU A 313 -0.82 -25.37 10.37
N VAL A 314 -0.04 -25.31 11.45
CA VAL A 314 -0.29 -26.10 12.67
C VAL A 314 -1.33 -25.45 13.60
N TYR A 315 -1.61 -24.16 13.46
CA TYR A 315 -2.68 -23.48 14.23
C TYR A 315 -4.06 -23.48 13.54
N TYR A 316 -4.18 -24.07 12.34
CA TYR A 316 -5.42 -24.15 11.56
C TYR A 316 -5.89 -25.59 11.31
N TYR A 317 -5.27 -26.57 11.98
CA TYR A 317 -5.75 -27.95 12.16
C TYR A 317 -5.87 -28.23 13.65
#